data_AF-A0A956A6I7-F1
#
_entry.id   AF-A0A956A6I7-F1
#
_cell.length_a   1.000
_cell.length_b   1.000
_cell.length_c   1.000
_cell.angle_alpha   90.00
_cell.angle_beta   90.00
_cell.angle_gamma   90.00
#
_symmetry.space_group_name_H-M   'P 1'
#
loop_
_entity.id
_entity.type
_entity.pdbx_description
1 polymer ?
#
loop_
_entity_poly.entity_id
_entity_poly.type
_entity_poly.pdbx_seq_one_letter_code
_entity_poly.pdbx_strand_id
1 'polypeptide(L)'
;KLSNLVVGGGVWMNTQRPEWNDANNALVGWGLSVVTAAHLHRYCAVVAELLAGAGPDLSLSAEVATWLDRVRAALSAEAPHLAAGPADDLARGRVLGAVGRAFGDHRAALYRAGLSAPVARATADVVAVLDLARRFCAQTVRDNRRADGLYHGYNVMVPRDGGAAIGLERLPLMLEGQVAVLDSGVLSAVEAADLLDALFASDLYRPDQRSFVLYPPPARPAFLDRNAVPAADAEAIPLLAGLLEAGDRRVVARDAAGRVRFAGDLANADDLAAALDALAATEPALAARVAADRDAVLALWERVFHHRTYPGRAATMHAYEGIGSIYWHMVSKLQLAAAEAFAAARGDDALR
;
A
#
# COMPACT_ATOMS: atom_id res chain seq x y z
N LYS A 1 7.01 -5.86 -12.36
CA LYS A 1 6.95 -5.07 -11.10
C LYS A 1 6.78 -3.58 -11.42
N LEU A 2 7.65 -2.98 -12.24
CA LEU A 2 7.53 -1.57 -12.67
C LEU A 2 6.17 -1.20 -13.27
N SER A 3 5.53 -2.10 -14.01
CA SER A 3 4.18 -1.89 -14.56
C SER A 3 3.06 -1.72 -13.51
N ASN A 4 3.38 -1.95 -12.24
CA ASN A 4 2.49 -1.77 -11.10
C ASN A 4 3.04 -0.70 -10.12
N LEU A 5 4.08 0.06 -10.49
CA LEU A 5 4.64 1.08 -9.61
C LEU A 5 3.73 2.31 -9.57
N VAL A 6 3.27 2.66 -8.36
CA VAL A 6 2.65 3.94 -8.06
C VAL A 6 3.71 4.81 -7.39
N VAL A 7 4.16 5.86 -8.10
CA VAL A 7 5.25 6.73 -7.63
C VAL A 7 4.89 7.40 -6.30
N GLY A 8 5.75 7.30 -5.30
CA GLY A 8 5.47 7.79 -3.94
C GLY A 8 4.54 6.90 -3.11
N GLY A 9 3.92 5.88 -3.72
CA GLY A 9 2.99 4.96 -3.07
C GLY A 9 3.53 3.53 -2.88
N GLY A 10 4.31 3.00 -3.82
CA GLY A 10 4.83 1.63 -3.80
C GLY A 10 4.33 0.78 -4.97
N VAL A 11 4.64 -0.52 -4.96
CA VAL A 11 4.20 -1.46 -6.01
C VAL A 11 2.81 -2.00 -5.67
N TRP A 12 1.89 -1.88 -6.61
CA TRP A 12 0.49 -2.27 -6.45
C TRP A 12 0.31 -3.79 -6.29
N MET A 13 -0.35 -4.18 -5.20
CA MET A 13 -0.63 -5.56 -4.78
C MET A 13 -1.94 -6.08 -5.41
N ASN A 14 -1.91 -6.33 -6.73
CA ASN A 14 -3.12 -6.63 -7.53
C ASN A 14 -3.21 -8.06 -8.07
N THR A 15 -2.43 -9.00 -7.52
CA THR A 15 -2.32 -10.38 -8.04
C THR A 15 -3.00 -11.42 -7.15
N GLN A 16 -4.07 -11.03 -6.45
CA GLN A 16 -4.92 -11.92 -5.63
C GLN A 16 -4.21 -12.69 -4.50
N ARG A 17 -2.98 -12.31 -4.14
CA ARG A 17 -2.19 -12.90 -3.05
C ARG A 17 -1.36 -11.82 -2.33
N PRO A 18 -1.12 -11.98 -1.02
CA PRO A 18 -0.28 -11.06 -0.26
C PRO A 18 1.20 -11.22 -0.58
N GLU A 19 2.02 -10.39 0.06
CA GLU A 19 3.48 -10.54 0.08
C GLU A 19 3.92 -11.44 1.25
N TRP A 20 4.97 -11.07 1.99
CA TRP A 20 5.53 -11.90 3.06
C TRP A 20 4.54 -12.11 4.22
N ASN A 21 3.83 -11.05 4.62
CA ASN A 21 2.95 -11.09 5.77
C ASN A 21 1.51 -11.48 5.40
N ASP A 22 1.18 -12.77 5.51
CA ASP A 22 -0.17 -13.25 5.22
C ASP A 22 -1.23 -12.70 6.19
N ALA A 23 -0.83 -12.25 7.39
CA ALA A 23 -1.77 -11.64 8.33
C ALA A 23 -2.25 -10.24 7.87
N ASN A 24 -1.57 -9.63 6.88
CA ASN A 24 -1.96 -8.40 6.20
C ASN A 24 -2.59 -8.64 4.79
N ASN A 25 -3.24 -9.78 4.60
CA ASN A 25 -3.78 -10.17 3.29
C ASN A 25 -4.93 -9.31 2.76
N ALA A 26 -5.61 -8.53 3.59
CA ALA A 26 -6.68 -7.63 3.13
C ALA A 26 -6.14 -6.41 2.38
N LEU A 27 -4.82 -6.17 2.43
CA LEU A 27 -4.18 -5.16 1.57
C LEU A 27 -4.18 -5.54 0.09
N VAL A 28 -4.38 -6.82 -0.26
CA VAL A 28 -4.47 -7.24 -1.66
C VAL A 28 -5.67 -6.57 -2.32
N GLY A 29 -5.45 -5.91 -3.45
CA GLY A 29 -6.46 -5.12 -4.15
C GLY A 29 -6.08 -3.66 -4.22
N TRP A 30 -6.01 -2.95 -3.09
CA TRP A 30 -5.68 -1.51 -3.06
C TRP A 30 -4.33 -1.20 -2.42
N GLY A 31 -3.69 -2.17 -1.78
CA GLY A 31 -2.41 -2.02 -1.12
C GLY A 31 -1.27 -1.74 -2.10
N LEU A 32 -0.35 -0.88 -1.65
CA LEU A 32 0.87 -0.51 -2.35
C LEU A 32 2.06 -0.86 -1.45
N SER A 33 2.97 -1.67 -1.95
CA SER A 33 4.16 -2.13 -1.22
C SER A 33 5.36 -1.22 -1.47
N VAL A 34 5.70 -0.41 -0.46
CA VAL A 34 6.97 0.35 -0.45
C VAL A 34 8.14 -0.59 -0.21
N VAL A 35 7.91 -1.66 0.56
CA VAL A 35 8.86 -2.77 0.78
C VAL A 35 9.36 -3.32 -0.56
N THR A 36 8.45 -3.67 -1.47
CA THR A 36 8.84 -4.17 -2.81
C THR A 36 9.50 -3.09 -3.66
N ALA A 37 9.10 -1.81 -3.53
CA ALA A 37 9.78 -0.73 -4.25
C ALA A 37 11.23 -0.54 -3.77
N ALA A 38 11.49 -0.65 -2.46
CA ALA A 38 12.81 -0.57 -1.86
C ALA A 38 13.73 -1.72 -2.35
N HIS A 39 13.25 -2.96 -2.32
CA HIS A 39 14.02 -4.09 -2.87
C HIS A 39 14.15 -4.02 -4.40
N LEU A 40 13.17 -3.47 -5.12
CA LEU A 40 13.26 -3.28 -6.57
C LEU A 40 14.37 -2.27 -6.94
N HIS A 41 14.59 -1.24 -6.12
CA HIS A 41 15.73 -0.33 -6.30
C HIS A 41 17.07 -1.09 -6.26
N ARG A 42 17.30 -1.88 -5.20
CA ARG A 42 18.52 -2.71 -5.06
C ARG A 42 18.63 -3.74 -6.20
N TYR A 43 17.54 -4.42 -6.53
CA TYR A 43 17.51 -5.42 -7.60
C TYR A 43 17.91 -4.82 -8.95
N CYS A 44 17.37 -3.65 -9.31
CA CYS A 44 17.73 -2.97 -10.55
C CYS A 44 19.21 -2.58 -10.59
N ALA A 45 19.81 -2.19 -9.46
CA ALA A 45 21.25 -1.90 -9.39
C ALA A 45 22.09 -3.16 -9.67
N VAL A 46 21.77 -4.28 -9.02
CA VAL A 46 22.46 -5.57 -9.23
C VAL A 46 22.34 -6.02 -10.68
N VAL A 47 21.15 -5.93 -11.29
CA VAL A 47 20.99 -6.33 -12.70
C VAL A 47 21.77 -5.40 -13.63
N ALA A 48 21.80 -4.10 -13.37
CA ALA A 48 22.58 -3.16 -14.18
C ALA A 48 24.09 -3.48 -14.13
N GLU A 49 24.62 -3.82 -12.95
CA GLU A 49 26.02 -4.24 -12.78
C GLU A 49 26.32 -5.56 -13.51
N LEU A 50 25.43 -6.55 -13.42
CA LEU A 50 25.58 -7.81 -14.16
C LEU A 50 25.57 -7.58 -15.68
N LEU A 51 24.72 -6.68 -16.16
CA LEU A 51 24.65 -6.33 -17.58
C LEU A 51 25.85 -5.50 -18.05
N ALA A 52 26.52 -4.75 -17.17
CA ALA A 52 27.74 -4.01 -17.53
C ALA A 52 28.89 -4.95 -17.97
N GLY A 53 28.89 -6.21 -17.48
CA GLY A 53 29.79 -7.26 -17.93
C GLY A 53 29.31 -8.06 -19.15
N ALA A 54 28.13 -7.76 -19.68
CA ALA A 54 27.57 -8.44 -20.86
C ALA A 54 28.13 -7.88 -22.17
N GLY A 55 27.85 -8.56 -23.28
CA GLY A 55 28.17 -8.06 -24.63
C GLY A 55 27.39 -6.78 -24.99
N PRO A 56 27.68 -6.16 -26.15
CA PRO A 56 27.02 -4.92 -26.57
C PRO A 56 25.52 -5.08 -26.82
N ASP A 57 25.08 -6.29 -27.17
CA ASP A 57 23.69 -6.63 -27.48
C ASP A 57 23.18 -7.80 -26.66
N LEU A 58 21.90 -7.72 -26.29
CA LEU A 58 21.10 -8.77 -25.67
C LEU A 58 20.09 -9.33 -26.67
N SER A 59 19.81 -10.62 -26.55
CA SER A 59 18.72 -11.28 -27.29
C SER A 59 17.45 -11.29 -26.43
N LEU A 60 16.42 -10.54 -26.85
CA LEU A 60 15.13 -10.46 -26.17
C LEU A 60 14.02 -10.89 -27.12
N SER A 61 12.92 -11.46 -26.63
CA SER A 61 11.74 -11.61 -27.50
C SER A 61 11.24 -10.24 -27.99
N ALA A 62 10.73 -10.19 -29.22
CA ALA A 62 10.23 -8.95 -29.81
C ALA A 62 9.15 -8.27 -28.95
N GLU A 63 8.31 -9.07 -28.29
CA GLU A 63 7.26 -8.60 -27.38
C GLU A 63 7.83 -7.95 -26.11
N VAL A 64 8.93 -8.49 -25.57
CA VAL A 64 9.61 -7.91 -24.40
C VAL A 64 10.33 -6.63 -24.78
N ALA A 65 11.02 -6.60 -25.93
CA ALA A 65 11.67 -5.38 -26.43
C ALA A 65 10.66 -4.24 -26.62
N THR A 66 9.51 -4.54 -27.22
CA THR A 66 8.42 -3.57 -27.42
C THR A 66 7.85 -3.07 -26.10
N TRP A 67 7.61 -3.97 -25.14
CA TRP A 67 7.12 -3.60 -23.82
C TRP A 67 8.14 -2.73 -23.07
N LEU A 68 9.42 -3.06 -23.15
CA LEU A 68 10.51 -2.29 -22.55
C LEU A 68 10.56 -0.86 -23.10
N ASP A 69 10.45 -0.68 -24.42
CA ASP A 69 10.43 0.65 -25.03
C ASP A 69 9.23 1.49 -24.56
N ARG A 70 8.06 0.87 -24.42
CA ARG A 70 6.85 1.55 -23.91
C ARG A 70 7.01 1.97 -22.45
N VAL A 71 7.59 1.12 -21.60
CA VAL A 71 7.89 1.46 -20.21
C VAL A 71 8.93 2.57 -20.14
N ARG A 72 9.99 2.51 -20.96
CA ARG A 72 10.99 3.57 -21.06
C ARG A 72 10.36 4.90 -21.43
N ALA A 73 9.55 4.94 -22.47
CA ALA A 73 8.87 6.15 -22.92
C ALA A 73 7.96 6.74 -21.83
N ALA A 74 7.16 5.89 -21.16
CA ALA A 74 6.28 6.30 -20.08
C ALA A 74 7.04 6.93 -18.90
N LEU A 75 8.11 6.27 -18.43
CA LEU A 75 8.91 6.77 -17.32
C LEU A 75 9.72 8.01 -17.71
N SER A 76 10.25 8.08 -18.93
CA SER A 76 11.04 9.24 -19.39
C SER A 76 10.20 10.50 -19.52
N ALA A 77 8.92 10.37 -19.92
CA ALA A 77 7.99 11.49 -20.00
C ALA A 77 7.73 12.13 -18.62
N GLU A 78 7.75 11.34 -17.55
CA GLU A 78 7.47 11.80 -16.18
C GLU A 78 8.74 12.08 -15.38
N ALA A 79 9.91 11.67 -15.86
CA ALA A 79 11.20 11.86 -15.19
C ALA A 79 11.53 13.33 -14.83
N PRO A 80 11.21 14.35 -15.65
CA PRO A 80 11.44 15.75 -15.28
C PRO A 80 10.68 16.19 -14.02
N HIS A 81 9.52 15.59 -13.75
CA HIS A 81 8.70 15.92 -12.58
C HIS A 81 9.26 15.32 -11.28
N LEU A 82 10.07 14.26 -11.36
CA LEU A 82 10.74 13.70 -10.18
C LEU A 82 11.67 14.69 -9.48
N ALA A 83 12.29 15.60 -10.25
CA ALA A 83 13.21 16.60 -9.70
C ALA A 83 12.49 17.79 -9.04
N ALA A 84 11.19 17.95 -9.30
CA ALA A 84 10.41 19.09 -8.83
C ALA A 84 9.82 18.88 -7.41
N GLY A 85 9.83 17.65 -6.88
CA GLY A 85 9.29 17.31 -5.57
C GLY A 85 8.51 15.99 -5.57
N PRO A 86 7.78 15.67 -4.48
CA PRO A 86 6.93 14.49 -4.41
C PRO A 86 5.89 14.48 -5.53
N ALA A 87 5.61 13.29 -6.07
CA ALA A 87 4.60 13.16 -7.12
C ALA A 87 3.21 13.57 -6.60
N ASP A 88 2.44 14.31 -7.41
CA ASP A 88 1.04 14.60 -7.13
C ASP A 88 0.11 13.45 -7.58
N ASP A 89 -1.19 13.54 -7.25
CA ASP A 89 -2.18 12.51 -7.57
C ASP A 89 -2.30 12.26 -9.08
N LEU A 90 -2.16 13.31 -9.91
CA LEU A 90 -2.26 13.22 -11.36
C LEU A 90 -1.02 12.56 -11.96
N ALA A 91 0.17 12.91 -11.49
CA ALA A 91 1.43 12.30 -11.90
C ALA A 91 1.43 10.80 -11.58
N ARG A 92 0.96 10.41 -10.38
CA ARG A 92 0.74 9.00 -10.05
C ARG A 92 -0.17 8.29 -11.05
N GLY A 93 -1.31 8.90 -11.36
CA GLY A 93 -2.26 8.36 -12.34
C GLY A 93 -1.69 8.23 -13.74
N ARG A 94 -0.96 9.24 -14.23
CA ARG A 94 -0.29 9.21 -15.54
C ARG A 94 0.75 8.11 -15.63
N VAL A 95 1.66 8.02 -14.65
CA VAL A 95 2.70 6.97 -14.62
C VAL A 95 2.05 5.60 -14.59
N LEU A 96 1.19 5.31 -13.59
CA LEU A 96 0.57 3.99 -13.44
C LEU A 96 -0.25 3.62 -14.68
N GLY A 97 -1.05 4.55 -15.20
CA GLY A 97 -1.85 4.32 -16.39
C GLY A 97 -1.00 3.98 -17.61
N ALA A 98 0.12 4.67 -17.83
CA ALA A 98 0.99 4.42 -18.96
C ALA A 98 1.72 3.07 -18.86
N VAL A 99 2.38 2.78 -17.73
CA VAL A 99 3.11 1.52 -17.54
C VAL A 99 2.17 0.31 -17.42
N GLY A 100 0.98 0.52 -16.85
CA GLY A 100 -0.07 -0.49 -16.73
C GLY A 100 -0.66 -0.88 -18.08
N ARG A 101 -1.01 0.10 -18.93
CA ARG A 101 -1.46 -0.15 -20.31
C ARG A 101 -0.40 -0.86 -21.13
N ALA A 102 0.86 -0.41 -21.05
CA ALA A 102 1.97 -1.05 -21.76
C ALA A 102 2.09 -2.55 -21.43
N PHE A 103 1.90 -2.93 -20.17
CA PHE A 103 1.96 -4.32 -19.74
C PHE A 103 0.68 -5.11 -20.06
N GLY A 104 -0.49 -4.47 -19.98
CA GLY A 104 -1.76 -5.05 -20.41
C GLY A 104 -1.71 -5.46 -21.87
N ASP A 105 -1.26 -4.55 -22.75
CA ASP A 105 -1.08 -4.82 -24.17
C ASP A 105 -0.09 -5.96 -24.42
N HIS A 106 1.06 -5.95 -23.74
CA HIS A 106 2.08 -7.00 -23.85
C HIS A 106 1.51 -8.39 -23.50
N ARG A 107 0.84 -8.51 -22.35
CA ARG A 107 0.22 -9.77 -21.93
C ARG A 107 -0.90 -10.20 -22.86
N ALA A 108 -1.76 -9.29 -23.30
CA ALA A 108 -2.84 -9.60 -24.22
C ALA A 108 -2.32 -10.11 -25.57
N ALA A 109 -1.24 -9.52 -26.10
CA ALA A 109 -0.58 -10.02 -27.30
C ALA A 109 0.01 -11.42 -27.09
N LEU A 110 0.77 -11.60 -25.99
CA LEU A 110 1.38 -12.87 -25.65
C LEU A 110 0.35 -14.01 -25.47
N TYR A 111 -0.74 -13.75 -24.77
CA TYR A 111 -1.80 -14.74 -24.54
C TYR A 111 -2.53 -15.15 -25.82
N ARG A 112 -2.61 -14.27 -26.82
CA ARG A 112 -3.26 -14.57 -28.09
C ARG A 112 -2.34 -15.27 -29.09
N ALA A 113 -1.08 -14.84 -29.18
CA ALA A 113 -0.21 -15.17 -30.31
C ALA A 113 1.10 -15.89 -29.91
N GLY A 114 1.41 -16.01 -28.63
CA GLY A 114 2.68 -16.57 -28.18
C GLY A 114 3.87 -15.64 -28.38
N LEU A 115 5.07 -16.20 -28.47
CA LEU A 115 6.32 -15.45 -28.64
C LEU A 115 6.80 -15.50 -30.09
N SER A 116 7.26 -14.36 -30.59
CA SER A 116 7.97 -14.24 -31.87
C SER A 116 9.47 -14.52 -31.72
N ALA A 117 10.17 -14.55 -32.85
CA ALA A 117 11.63 -14.66 -32.86
C ALA A 117 12.29 -13.53 -32.04
N PRO A 118 13.40 -13.82 -31.33
CA PRO A 118 14.15 -12.80 -30.61
C PRO A 118 14.73 -11.72 -31.53
N VAL A 119 14.88 -10.53 -30.97
CA VAL A 119 15.53 -9.36 -31.58
C VAL A 119 16.73 -8.95 -30.74
N ALA A 120 17.75 -8.41 -31.42
CA ALA A 120 18.90 -7.81 -30.76
C ALA A 120 18.50 -6.46 -30.13
N ARG A 121 18.93 -6.21 -28.90
CA ARG A 121 18.77 -4.94 -28.19
C ARG A 121 20.07 -4.54 -27.52
N ALA A 122 20.49 -3.30 -27.73
CA ALA A 122 21.67 -2.76 -27.08
C ALA A 122 21.57 -2.92 -25.56
N THR A 123 22.59 -3.50 -24.93
CA THR A 123 22.65 -3.67 -23.47
C THR A 123 22.49 -2.32 -22.76
N ALA A 124 23.06 -1.26 -23.32
CA ALA A 124 22.95 0.10 -22.82
C ALA A 124 21.49 0.61 -22.74
N ASP A 125 20.62 0.22 -23.68
CA ASP A 125 19.20 0.60 -23.64
C ASP A 125 18.49 -0.02 -22.44
N VAL A 126 18.81 -1.29 -22.14
CA VAL A 126 18.20 -2.01 -21.01
C VAL A 126 18.69 -1.43 -19.69
N VAL A 127 20.00 -1.15 -19.59
CA VAL A 127 20.60 -0.48 -18.42
C VAL A 127 19.95 0.89 -18.18
N ALA A 128 19.74 1.67 -19.24
CA ALA A 128 19.08 2.98 -19.12
C ALA A 128 17.65 2.89 -18.54
N VAL A 129 16.90 1.82 -18.86
CA VAL A 129 15.59 1.57 -18.24
C VAL A 129 15.72 1.18 -16.76
N LEU A 130 16.72 0.38 -16.41
CA LEU A 130 17.00 0.01 -15.02
C LEU A 130 17.38 1.23 -14.18
N ASP A 131 18.19 2.15 -14.70
CA ASP A 131 18.56 3.38 -14.01
C ASP A 131 17.38 4.34 -13.85
N LEU A 132 16.51 4.42 -14.86
CA LEU A 132 15.27 5.17 -14.76
C LEU A 132 14.36 4.57 -13.68
N ALA A 133 14.16 3.25 -13.70
CA ALA A 133 13.42 2.53 -12.68
C ALA A 133 13.97 2.76 -11.26
N ARG A 134 15.30 2.77 -11.09
CA ARG A 134 15.95 3.08 -9.82
C ARG A 134 15.59 4.48 -9.34
N ARG A 135 15.64 5.50 -10.19
CA ARG A 135 15.25 6.87 -9.82
C ARG A 135 13.81 6.95 -9.30
N PHE A 136 12.88 6.30 -9.98
CA PHE A 136 11.47 6.25 -9.54
C PHE A 136 11.28 5.47 -8.23
N CYS A 137 12.00 4.36 -8.04
CA CYS A 137 11.95 3.58 -6.81
C CYS A 137 12.57 4.34 -5.64
N ALA A 138 13.71 5.01 -5.85
CA ALA A 138 14.37 5.84 -4.85
C ALA A 138 13.49 7.02 -4.42
N GLN A 139 12.86 7.72 -5.37
CA GLN A 139 11.90 8.78 -5.03
C GLN A 139 10.72 8.21 -4.24
N THR A 140 10.20 7.06 -4.65
CA THR A 140 9.11 6.39 -3.92
C THR A 140 9.50 6.06 -2.49
N VAL A 141 10.71 5.56 -2.24
CA VAL A 141 11.22 5.33 -0.89
C VAL A 141 11.33 6.64 -0.10
N ARG A 142 11.91 7.70 -0.69
CA ARG A 142 12.07 9.00 -0.02
C ARG A 142 10.75 9.69 0.33
N ASP A 143 9.75 9.61 -0.55
CA ASP A 143 8.40 10.14 -0.34
C ASP A 143 7.63 9.42 0.78
N ASN A 144 8.16 8.29 1.28
CA ASN A 144 7.58 7.51 2.37
C ASN A 144 8.29 7.71 3.72
N ARG A 145 9.23 8.65 3.83
CA ARG A 145 9.79 9.05 5.12
C ARG A 145 8.73 9.74 5.97
N ARG A 146 8.60 9.31 7.22
CA ARG A 146 7.70 9.83 8.24
C ARG A 146 8.37 10.97 9.01
N ALA A 147 7.56 11.74 9.73
CA ALA A 147 8.04 12.81 10.60
C ALA A 147 8.90 12.31 11.77
N ASP A 148 8.71 11.04 12.19
CA ASP A 148 9.49 10.38 13.25
C ASP A 148 10.81 9.76 12.75
N GLY A 149 11.17 9.98 11.47
CA GLY A 149 12.40 9.45 10.87
C GLY A 149 12.29 8.02 10.32
N LEU A 150 11.19 7.32 10.61
CA LEU A 150 10.90 5.97 10.08
C LEU A 150 10.25 6.07 8.69
N TYR A 151 9.93 4.93 8.09
CA TYR A 151 9.35 4.86 6.75
C TYR A 151 8.03 4.09 6.72
N HIS A 152 7.10 4.49 5.86
CA HIS A 152 5.91 3.68 5.57
C HIS A 152 6.32 2.43 4.76
N GLY A 153 5.94 1.24 5.23
CA GLY A 153 6.17 -0.02 4.51
C GLY A 153 5.08 -0.33 3.47
N TYR A 154 3.84 0.05 3.77
CA TYR A 154 2.67 -0.16 2.93
C TYR A 154 1.79 1.08 2.92
N ASN A 155 1.08 1.30 1.81
CA ASN A 155 0.07 2.35 1.65
C ASN A 155 -1.20 1.77 1.02
N VAL A 156 -2.27 2.56 0.98
CA VAL A 156 -3.50 2.24 0.25
C VAL A 156 -3.67 3.24 -0.90
N MET A 157 -3.97 2.70 -2.08
CA MET A 157 -4.29 3.47 -3.27
C MET A 157 -5.74 3.96 -3.21
N VAL A 158 -5.96 5.26 -3.46
CA VAL A 158 -7.29 5.87 -3.50
C VAL A 158 -7.52 6.49 -4.88
N PRO A 159 -8.12 5.75 -5.84
CA PRO A 159 -8.45 6.31 -7.14
C PRO A 159 -9.44 7.48 -7.02
N ARG A 160 -9.20 8.54 -7.79
CA ARG A 160 -10.05 9.72 -7.94
C ARG A 160 -10.31 9.97 -9.42
N ASP A 161 -11.36 10.70 -9.74
CA ASP A 161 -11.68 11.12 -11.11
C ASP A 161 -11.68 9.96 -12.12
N GLY A 162 -12.37 8.86 -11.77
CA GLY A 162 -12.42 7.65 -12.61
C GLY A 162 -11.07 6.92 -12.77
N GLY A 163 -10.11 7.17 -11.88
CA GLY A 163 -8.76 6.60 -11.91
C GLY A 163 -7.72 7.46 -12.62
N ALA A 164 -8.07 8.67 -13.06
CA ALA A 164 -7.13 9.63 -13.64
C ALA A 164 -6.16 10.22 -12.60
N ALA A 165 -6.62 10.38 -11.36
CA ALA A 165 -5.81 10.76 -10.22
C ALA A 165 -5.75 9.62 -9.21
N ILE A 166 -4.60 9.49 -8.53
CA ILE A 166 -4.38 8.45 -7.52
C ILE A 166 -3.91 9.11 -6.23
N GLY A 167 -4.79 9.17 -5.25
CA GLY A 167 -4.47 9.53 -3.88
C GLY A 167 -3.79 8.38 -3.12
N LEU A 168 -3.15 8.73 -2.00
CA LEU A 168 -2.51 7.79 -1.11
C LEU A 168 -3.06 7.95 0.31
N GLU A 169 -3.40 6.83 0.94
CA GLU A 169 -3.66 6.75 2.37
C GLU A 169 -2.51 5.98 3.03
N ARG A 170 -1.85 6.61 4.02
CA ARG A 170 -0.67 6.07 4.67
C ARG A 170 -1.07 5.09 5.77
N LEU A 171 -0.50 3.89 5.77
CA LEU A 171 -0.77 2.90 6.82
C LEU A 171 0.14 3.12 8.04
N PRO A 172 -0.24 2.54 9.21
CA PRO A 172 0.58 2.57 10.41
C PRO A 172 2.01 2.05 10.19
N LEU A 173 2.89 2.44 11.11
CA LEU A 173 4.28 2.03 11.15
C LEU A 173 4.43 0.49 11.17
N MET A 174 5.35 -0.04 10.37
CA MET A 174 5.63 -1.49 10.31
C MET A 174 7.14 -1.74 10.27
N LEU A 175 7.63 -2.72 11.03
CA LEU A 175 9.06 -3.10 11.07
C LEU A 175 9.59 -3.47 9.68
N GLU A 176 8.79 -4.19 8.88
CA GLU A 176 9.16 -4.65 7.54
C GLU A 176 9.56 -3.51 6.60
N GLY A 177 8.89 -2.35 6.70
CA GLY A 177 9.27 -1.16 5.94
C GLY A 177 10.68 -0.69 6.26
N GLN A 178 11.08 -0.79 7.53
CA GLN A 178 12.38 -0.29 8.01
C GLN A 178 13.50 -1.20 7.53
N VAL A 179 13.28 -2.52 7.64
CA VAL A 179 14.16 -3.54 7.08
C VAL A 179 14.38 -3.31 5.59
N ALA A 180 13.30 -3.12 4.83
CA ALA A 180 13.39 -2.96 3.38
C ALA A 180 14.13 -1.68 2.97
N VAL A 181 13.89 -0.56 3.67
CA VAL A 181 14.54 0.73 3.38
C VAL A 181 16.03 0.68 3.73
N LEU A 182 16.39 0.09 4.88
CA LEU A 182 17.78 -0.08 5.29
C LEU A 182 18.56 -0.93 4.27
N ASP A 183 17.91 -1.94 3.71
CA ASP A 183 18.44 -2.86 2.70
C ASP A 183 18.38 -2.30 1.26
N SER A 184 17.80 -1.12 1.05
CA SER A 184 17.46 -0.65 -0.30
C SER A 184 18.63 -0.08 -1.11
N GLY A 185 19.69 0.37 -0.42
CA GLY A 185 20.75 1.19 -1.03
C GLY A 185 20.31 2.62 -1.40
N VAL A 186 19.18 3.11 -0.89
CA VAL A 186 18.71 4.50 -1.08
C VAL A 186 19.28 5.44 -0.02
N LEU A 187 19.49 4.94 1.20
CA LEU A 187 19.99 5.72 2.33
C LEU A 187 21.52 5.81 2.32
N SER A 188 22.03 6.98 2.71
CA SER A 188 23.42 7.14 3.15
C SER A 188 23.67 6.43 4.48
N ALA A 189 24.95 6.26 4.85
CA ALA A 189 25.31 5.65 6.13
C ALA A 189 24.76 6.44 7.34
N VAL A 190 24.73 7.77 7.25
CA VAL A 190 24.18 8.63 8.31
C VAL A 190 22.67 8.43 8.41
N GLU A 191 21.95 8.47 7.30
CA GLU A 191 20.50 8.23 7.30
C GLU A 191 20.14 6.81 7.80
N ALA A 192 20.99 5.81 7.51
CA ALA A 192 20.84 4.45 8.02
C ALA A 192 21.03 4.39 9.55
N ALA A 193 22.00 5.10 10.10
CA ALA A 193 22.20 5.21 11.55
C ALA A 193 21.02 5.92 12.22
N ASP A 194 20.59 7.06 11.66
CA ASP A 194 19.44 7.82 12.15
C ASP A 194 18.15 6.96 12.15
N LEU A 195 17.96 6.13 11.12
CA LEU A 195 16.84 5.19 11.03
C LEU A 195 16.88 4.15 12.16
N LEU A 196 18.06 3.61 12.48
CA LEU A 196 18.21 2.65 13.57
C LEU A 196 17.95 3.30 14.94
N ASP A 197 18.44 4.51 15.17
CA ASP A 197 18.15 5.26 16.39
C ASP A 197 16.65 5.55 16.54
N ALA A 198 16.00 6.01 15.47
CA ALA A 198 14.55 6.21 15.42
C ALA A 198 13.78 4.91 15.68
N LEU A 199 14.27 3.77 15.18
CA LEU A 199 13.65 2.46 15.39
C LEU A 199 13.67 2.06 16.86
N PHE A 200 14.79 2.24 17.56
CA PHE A 200 14.90 1.99 19.01
C PHE A 200 14.04 2.96 19.85
N ALA A 201 13.85 4.20 19.38
CA ALA A 201 12.99 5.18 20.04
C ALA A 201 11.49 4.97 19.77
N SER A 202 11.11 4.06 18.87
CA SER A 202 9.74 3.88 18.41
C SER A 202 8.93 2.89 19.23
N ASP A 203 7.61 2.92 19.04
CA ASP A 203 6.67 1.94 19.59
C ASP A 203 6.81 0.53 19.00
N LEU A 204 7.71 0.32 18.02
CA LEU A 204 8.10 -1.02 17.59
C LEU A 204 9.01 -1.70 18.61
N TYR A 205 9.77 -0.94 19.41
CA TYR A 205 10.67 -1.51 20.40
C TYR A 205 9.89 -2.05 21.60
N ARG A 206 10.16 -3.32 21.95
CA ARG A 206 9.51 -4.05 23.03
C ARG A 206 10.52 -4.26 24.18
N PRO A 207 10.47 -3.47 25.26
CA PRO A 207 11.56 -3.38 26.24
C PRO A 207 11.82 -4.66 27.06
N ASP A 208 10.77 -5.41 27.39
CA ASP A 208 10.89 -6.65 28.19
C ASP A 208 11.67 -7.76 27.47
N GLN A 209 11.59 -7.80 26.14
CA GLN A 209 12.28 -8.74 25.27
C GLN A 209 13.48 -8.11 24.54
N ARG A 210 13.68 -6.80 24.67
CA ARG A 210 14.75 -6.02 24.02
C ARG A 210 14.83 -6.25 22.51
N SER A 211 13.67 -6.30 21.84
CA SER A 211 13.53 -6.62 20.42
C SER A 211 12.34 -5.87 19.82
N PHE A 212 11.98 -6.14 18.56
CA PHE A 212 10.97 -5.37 17.83
C PHE A 212 9.72 -6.20 17.49
N VAL A 213 8.54 -5.60 17.68
CA VAL A 213 7.28 -6.12 17.15
C VAL A 213 7.11 -5.74 15.68
N LEU A 214 6.20 -6.41 14.96
CA LEU A 214 5.96 -6.09 13.53
C LEU A 214 5.28 -4.74 13.32
N TYR A 215 4.40 -4.35 14.25
CA TYR A 215 3.66 -3.09 14.21
C TYR A 215 3.39 -2.64 15.64
N PRO A 216 3.30 -1.31 15.91
CA PRO A 216 2.89 -0.83 17.21
C PRO A 216 1.53 -1.39 17.62
N PRO A 217 1.31 -1.73 18.90
CA PRO A 217 -0.01 -2.13 19.38
C PRO A 217 -1.04 -1.02 19.07
N PRO A 218 -2.12 -1.31 18.33
CA PRO A 218 -3.11 -0.29 18.01
C PRO A 218 -3.90 0.09 19.27
N ALA A 219 -4.15 1.39 19.44
CA ALA A 219 -5.17 1.86 20.38
C ALA A 219 -6.54 1.35 19.91
N ARG A 220 -7.12 0.39 20.63
CA ARG A 220 -8.43 -0.16 20.27
C ARG A 220 -9.50 0.27 21.26
N PRO A 221 -10.69 0.67 20.77
CA PRO A 221 -11.83 0.84 21.65
C PRO A 221 -12.21 -0.48 22.31
N ALA A 222 -12.61 -0.39 23.58
CA ALA A 222 -13.26 -1.48 24.29
C ALA A 222 -14.54 -1.90 23.54
N PHE A 223 -15.04 -3.09 23.81
CA PHE A 223 -16.19 -3.66 23.09
C PHE A 223 -17.40 -2.70 23.06
N LEU A 224 -17.71 -2.04 24.18
CA LEU A 224 -18.84 -1.11 24.28
C LEU A 224 -18.61 0.23 23.57
N ASP A 225 -17.35 0.58 23.28
CA ASP A 225 -16.99 1.80 22.56
C ASP A 225 -16.80 1.55 21.05
N ARG A 226 -16.79 0.27 20.61
CA ARG A 226 -16.91 -0.08 19.19
C ARG A 226 -18.32 0.20 18.69
N ASN A 227 -18.46 0.41 17.38
CA ASN A 227 -19.77 0.64 16.74
C ASN A 227 -20.56 1.73 17.49
N ALA A 228 -19.89 2.85 17.76
CA ALA A 228 -20.48 4.03 18.35
C ALA A 228 -20.58 5.09 17.25
N VAL A 229 -21.79 5.30 16.73
CA VAL A 229 -22.06 6.25 15.67
C VAL A 229 -22.32 7.62 16.31
N PRO A 230 -21.64 8.70 15.91
CA PRO A 230 -22.00 10.04 16.36
C PRO A 230 -23.46 10.32 16.05
N ALA A 231 -24.26 10.68 17.06
CA ALA A 231 -25.71 10.83 16.89
C ALA A 231 -26.04 11.89 15.83
N ALA A 232 -25.31 13.01 15.81
CA ALA A 232 -25.47 14.07 14.82
C ALA A 232 -25.23 13.58 13.39
N ASP A 233 -24.24 12.70 13.16
CA ASP A 233 -23.95 12.15 11.84
C ASP A 233 -25.07 11.20 11.36
N ALA A 234 -25.61 10.39 12.27
CA ALA A 234 -26.73 9.50 11.95
C ALA A 234 -28.01 10.30 11.69
N GLU A 235 -28.31 11.28 12.53
CA GLU A 235 -29.50 12.12 12.43
C GLU A 235 -29.46 13.07 11.21
N ALA A 236 -28.27 13.40 10.72
CA ALA A 236 -28.10 14.15 9.47
C ALA A 236 -28.48 13.35 8.21
N ILE A 237 -28.61 12.02 8.31
CA ILE A 237 -29.03 11.16 7.20
C ILE A 237 -30.52 10.85 7.37
N PRO A 238 -31.41 11.37 6.49
CA PRO A 238 -32.86 11.28 6.68
C PRO A 238 -33.38 9.84 6.83
N LEU A 239 -32.82 8.87 6.10
CA LEU A 239 -33.14 7.45 6.27
C LEU A 239 -32.88 6.98 7.70
N LEU A 240 -31.70 7.25 8.26
CA LEU A 240 -31.31 6.77 9.58
C LEU A 240 -32.09 7.48 10.68
N ALA A 241 -32.32 8.78 10.55
CA ALA A 241 -33.18 9.54 11.46
C ALA A 241 -34.59 8.92 11.53
N GLY A 242 -35.21 8.64 10.38
CA GLY A 242 -36.52 8.01 10.33
C GLY A 242 -36.56 6.60 10.94
N LEU A 243 -35.52 5.78 10.71
CA LEU A 243 -35.40 4.45 11.34
C LEU A 243 -35.27 4.56 12.86
N LEU A 244 -34.49 5.52 13.36
CA LEU A 244 -34.33 5.76 14.80
C LEU A 244 -35.64 6.21 15.45
N GLU A 245 -36.39 7.10 14.80
CA GLU A 245 -37.71 7.57 15.27
C GLU A 245 -38.76 6.45 15.27
N ALA A 246 -38.75 5.60 14.24
CA ALA A 246 -39.64 4.46 14.13
C ALA A 246 -39.25 3.28 15.04
N GLY A 247 -38.08 3.33 15.68
CA GLY A 247 -37.54 2.22 16.46
C GLY A 247 -37.18 0.99 15.63
N ASP A 248 -36.94 1.18 14.33
CA ASP A 248 -36.56 0.10 13.41
C ASP A 248 -35.06 -0.21 13.54
N ARG A 249 -34.78 -1.41 14.04
CA ARG A 249 -33.43 -1.84 14.42
C ARG A 249 -32.66 -2.57 13.32
N ARG A 250 -33.22 -2.68 12.11
CA ARG A 250 -32.63 -3.47 11.01
C ARG A 250 -31.28 -2.92 10.54
N VAL A 251 -31.08 -1.60 10.61
CA VAL A 251 -29.84 -0.94 10.16
C VAL A 251 -29.14 -0.21 11.30
N VAL A 252 -29.90 0.55 12.10
CA VAL A 252 -29.37 1.39 13.17
C VAL A 252 -30.30 1.33 14.39
N ALA A 253 -29.76 1.46 15.60
CA ALA A 253 -30.55 1.51 16.82
C ALA A 253 -29.88 2.36 17.89
N ARG A 254 -30.67 2.85 18.86
CA ARG A 254 -30.14 3.36 20.13
C ARG A 254 -29.94 2.19 21.10
N ASP A 255 -28.80 2.17 21.79
CA ASP A 255 -28.55 1.24 22.88
C ASP A 255 -29.18 1.71 24.20
N ALA A 256 -29.03 0.93 25.28
CA ALA A 256 -29.58 1.27 26.60
C ALA A 256 -28.98 2.55 27.21
N ALA A 257 -27.83 3.02 26.72
CA ALA A 257 -27.19 4.27 27.12
C ALA A 257 -27.52 5.44 26.15
N GLY A 258 -28.41 5.22 25.18
CA GLY A 258 -28.81 6.22 24.18
C GLY A 258 -27.81 6.41 23.04
N ARG A 259 -26.72 5.63 22.98
CA ARG A 259 -25.73 5.72 21.90
C ARG A 259 -26.29 5.08 20.62
N VAL A 260 -26.06 5.73 19.49
CA VAL A 260 -26.44 5.20 18.17
C VAL A 260 -25.44 4.15 17.73
N ARG A 261 -25.94 3.02 17.23
CA ARG A 261 -25.14 1.86 16.78
C ARG A 261 -25.73 1.30 15.49
N PHE A 262 -24.88 0.84 14.57
CA PHE A 262 -25.34 -0.04 13.51
C PHE A 262 -25.80 -1.39 14.09
N ALA A 263 -26.67 -2.09 13.36
CA ALA A 263 -27.13 -3.42 13.74
C ALA A 263 -25.95 -4.38 13.95
N GLY A 264 -26.01 -5.18 15.02
CA GLY A 264 -24.87 -5.99 15.49
C GLY A 264 -24.50 -7.19 14.60
N ASP A 265 -25.41 -7.59 13.71
CA ASP A 265 -25.21 -8.72 12.79
C ASP A 265 -24.51 -8.30 11.49
N LEU A 266 -24.25 -7.01 11.29
CA LEU A 266 -23.54 -6.48 10.13
C LEU A 266 -22.03 -6.60 10.37
N ALA A 267 -21.33 -7.39 9.54
CA ALA A 267 -19.88 -7.54 9.63
C ALA A 267 -19.14 -6.55 8.71
N ASN A 268 -19.76 -6.12 7.61
CA ASN A 268 -19.12 -5.24 6.63
C ASN A 268 -20.13 -4.39 5.82
N ALA A 269 -19.62 -3.59 4.88
CA ALA A 269 -20.42 -2.71 4.04
C ALA A 269 -21.34 -3.47 3.08
N ASP A 270 -21.01 -4.70 2.67
CA ASP A 270 -21.85 -5.53 1.83
C ASP A 270 -23.07 -6.04 2.62
N ASP A 271 -22.88 -6.44 3.88
CA ASP A 271 -23.99 -6.79 4.77
C ASP A 271 -24.93 -5.60 4.97
N LEU A 272 -24.36 -4.40 5.16
CA LEU A 272 -25.13 -3.15 5.26
C LEU A 272 -25.89 -2.86 3.96
N ALA A 273 -25.24 -3.01 2.80
CA ALA A 273 -25.88 -2.82 1.51
C ALA A 273 -27.04 -3.82 1.31
N ALA A 274 -26.84 -5.09 1.69
CA ALA A 274 -27.87 -6.11 1.65
C ALA A 274 -29.04 -5.80 2.62
N ALA A 275 -28.75 -5.27 3.80
CA ALA A 275 -29.78 -4.84 4.76
C ALA A 275 -30.61 -3.66 4.22
N LEU A 276 -29.97 -2.70 3.54
CA LEU A 276 -30.65 -1.60 2.86
C LEU A 276 -31.52 -2.10 1.70
N ASP A 277 -31.03 -3.05 0.91
CA ASP A 277 -31.80 -3.64 -0.19
C ASP A 277 -33.03 -4.42 0.33
N ALA A 278 -32.86 -5.17 1.42
CA ALA A 278 -33.96 -5.86 2.10
C ALA A 278 -34.98 -4.88 2.68
N LEU A 279 -34.53 -3.75 3.25
CA LEU A 279 -35.40 -2.68 3.73
C LEU A 279 -36.25 -2.09 2.60
N ALA A 280 -35.63 -1.77 1.45
CA ALA A 280 -36.34 -1.24 0.29
C ALA A 280 -37.35 -2.25 -0.30
N ALA A 281 -37.01 -3.54 -0.27
CA ALA A 281 -37.87 -4.60 -0.78
C ALA A 281 -39.08 -4.88 0.13
N THR A 282 -38.88 -4.80 1.46
CA THR A 282 -39.93 -5.09 2.45
C THR A 282 -40.81 -3.89 2.77
N GLU A 283 -40.26 -2.67 2.64
CA GLU A 283 -40.96 -1.41 2.88
C GLU A 283 -40.92 -0.51 1.64
N PRO A 284 -41.85 -0.69 0.68
CA PRO A 284 -41.86 0.09 -0.57
C PRO A 284 -41.89 1.61 -0.36
N ALA A 285 -42.46 2.09 0.75
CA ALA A 285 -42.47 3.50 1.12
C ALA A 285 -41.07 4.06 1.41
N LEU A 286 -40.13 3.22 1.83
CA LEU A 286 -38.74 3.59 2.11
C LEU A 286 -37.82 3.43 0.90
N ALA A 287 -38.24 2.73 -0.16
CA ALA A 287 -37.36 2.40 -1.30
C ALA A 287 -36.71 3.64 -1.94
N ALA A 288 -37.48 4.71 -2.16
CA ALA A 288 -36.94 5.96 -2.71
C ALA A 288 -35.94 6.63 -1.76
N ARG A 289 -36.19 6.55 -0.44
CA ARG A 289 -35.31 7.09 0.60
C ARG A 289 -34.02 6.29 0.72
N VAL A 290 -34.11 4.96 0.69
CA VAL A 290 -32.95 4.06 0.64
C VAL A 290 -32.07 4.41 -0.55
N ALA A 291 -32.65 4.52 -1.75
CA ALA A 291 -31.89 4.87 -2.94
C ALA A 291 -31.18 6.24 -2.83
N ALA A 292 -31.85 7.25 -2.25
CA ALA A 292 -31.29 8.58 -2.08
C ALA A 292 -30.15 8.65 -1.05
N ASP A 293 -30.28 7.93 0.07
CA ASP A 293 -29.37 8.05 1.21
C ASP A 293 -28.32 6.93 1.28
N ARG A 294 -28.38 5.91 0.39
CA ARG A 294 -27.52 4.72 0.41
C ARG A 294 -26.04 5.06 0.54
N ASP A 295 -25.54 5.95 -0.31
CA ASP A 295 -24.12 6.31 -0.34
C ASP A 295 -23.69 7.06 0.93
N ALA A 296 -24.57 7.89 1.50
CA ALA A 296 -24.31 8.58 2.75
C ALA A 296 -24.23 7.59 3.93
N VAL A 297 -25.10 6.57 3.96
CA VAL A 297 -25.10 5.52 4.98
C VAL A 297 -23.82 4.66 4.88
N LEU A 298 -23.45 4.24 3.67
CA LEU A 298 -22.20 3.48 3.43
C LEU A 298 -20.97 4.32 3.78
N ALA A 299 -20.98 5.63 3.49
CA ALA A 299 -19.91 6.53 3.88
C ALA A 299 -19.83 6.71 5.40
N LEU A 300 -20.96 6.76 6.11
CA LEU A 300 -20.98 6.80 7.59
C LEU A 300 -20.44 5.50 8.18
N TRP A 301 -20.82 4.34 7.63
CA TRP A 301 -20.26 3.06 8.00
C TRP A 301 -18.72 3.06 7.89
N GLU A 302 -18.19 3.49 6.74
CA GLU A 302 -16.74 3.56 6.53
C GLU A 302 -16.06 4.53 7.50
N ARG A 303 -16.70 5.65 7.86
CA ARG A 303 -16.15 6.56 8.89
C ARG A 303 -16.13 5.95 10.29
N VAL A 304 -17.06 5.05 10.61
CA VAL A 304 -17.14 4.41 11.94
C VAL A 304 -16.16 3.25 12.06
N PHE A 305 -15.99 2.47 10.98
CA PHE A 305 -15.23 1.22 11.03
C PHE A 305 -13.89 1.25 10.30
N HIS A 306 -13.64 2.22 9.43
CA HIS A 306 -12.39 2.39 8.68
C HIS A 306 -11.94 1.09 7.97
N HIS A 307 -12.86 0.38 7.33
CA HIS A 307 -12.57 -0.93 6.74
C HIS A 307 -11.63 -0.82 5.53
N ARG A 308 -11.55 0.33 4.86
CA ARG A 308 -10.62 0.53 3.74
C ARG A 308 -9.16 0.37 4.15
N THR A 309 -8.81 0.71 5.39
CA THR A 309 -7.45 0.58 5.91
C THR A 309 -7.24 -0.65 6.77
N TYR A 310 -8.24 -1.52 6.88
CA TYR A 310 -8.10 -2.80 7.59
C TYR A 310 -7.04 -3.66 6.90
N PRO A 311 -5.88 -3.92 7.53
CA PRO A 311 -4.80 -4.60 6.85
C PRO A 311 -5.03 -6.12 6.80
N GLY A 312 -5.85 -6.65 7.70
CA GLY A 312 -6.09 -8.08 7.87
C GLY A 312 -6.03 -8.50 9.33
N ARG A 313 -5.97 -9.81 9.58
CA ARG A 313 -6.04 -10.40 10.93
C ARG A 313 -4.89 -9.99 11.85
N ALA A 314 -3.77 -9.50 11.32
CA ALA A 314 -2.65 -9.02 12.13
C ALA A 314 -3.10 -7.92 13.10
N ALA A 315 -4.01 -7.06 12.65
CA ALA A 315 -4.59 -6.00 13.45
C ALA A 315 -5.68 -6.48 14.42
N THR A 316 -6.09 -7.76 14.39
CA THR A 316 -7.20 -8.29 15.21
C THR A 316 -6.81 -9.41 16.18
N MET A 317 -5.68 -10.09 15.99
CA MET A 317 -5.18 -11.19 16.84
C MET A 317 -4.04 -10.79 17.80
N HIS A 318 -3.78 -11.60 18.85
CA HIS A 318 -2.83 -11.32 19.95
C HIS A 318 -1.64 -12.30 20.03
N ALA A 319 -1.38 -13.06 18.97
CA ALA A 319 -0.29 -14.01 18.85
C ALA A 319 0.19 -14.07 17.39
N TYR A 320 1.21 -14.88 17.09
CA TYR A 320 1.79 -15.03 15.73
C TYR A 320 2.27 -13.70 15.16
N GLU A 321 1.75 -13.25 14.02
CA GLU A 321 2.03 -11.93 13.43
C GLU A 321 1.26 -10.80 14.15
N GLY A 322 0.35 -11.12 15.05
CA GLY A 322 -0.54 -10.17 15.70
C GLY A 322 0.11 -9.30 16.78
N ILE A 323 -0.76 -8.62 17.51
CA ILE A 323 -0.41 -7.50 18.39
C ILE A 323 0.46 -7.93 19.55
N GLY A 324 1.53 -7.16 19.78
CA GLY A 324 2.49 -7.37 20.86
C GLY A 324 3.43 -8.56 20.64
N SER A 325 3.25 -9.32 19.56
CA SER A 325 4.08 -10.47 19.23
C SER A 325 5.35 -10.06 18.49
N ILE A 326 6.48 -10.66 18.88
CA ILE A 326 7.73 -10.55 18.12
C ILE A 326 7.75 -11.68 17.09
N TYR A 327 7.81 -11.30 15.81
CA TYR A 327 7.98 -12.26 14.73
C TYR A 327 9.46 -12.35 14.34
N TRP A 328 10.17 -13.29 14.95
CA TRP A 328 11.63 -13.36 14.95
C TRP A 328 12.30 -13.36 13.58
N HIS A 329 11.66 -13.91 12.53
CA HIS A 329 12.21 -13.85 11.18
C HIS A 329 12.40 -12.40 10.70
N MET A 330 11.47 -11.49 10.99
CA MET A 330 11.61 -10.09 10.58
C MET A 330 12.73 -9.39 11.35
N VAL A 331 12.93 -9.74 12.63
CA VAL A 331 14.05 -9.25 13.45
C VAL A 331 15.39 -9.76 12.91
N SER A 332 15.46 -11.02 12.48
CA SER A 332 16.68 -11.56 11.84
C SER A 332 16.97 -10.90 10.49
N LYS A 333 15.95 -10.52 9.71
CA LYS A 333 16.14 -9.70 8.51
C LYS A 333 16.68 -8.31 8.84
N LEU A 334 16.14 -7.67 9.88
CA LEU A 334 16.68 -6.39 10.38
C LEU A 334 18.15 -6.50 10.75
N GLN A 335 18.52 -7.56 11.49
CA GLN A 335 19.91 -7.80 11.87
C GLN A 335 20.83 -7.89 10.65
N LEU A 336 20.41 -8.62 9.61
CA LEU A 336 21.18 -8.72 8.37
C LEU A 336 21.28 -7.36 7.66
N ALA A 337 20.17 -6.65 7.49
CA ALA A 337 20.16 -5.33 6.83
C ALA A 337 21.05 -4.33 7.57
N ALA A 338 21.04 -4.33 8.91
CA ALA A 338 21.91 -3.48 9.73
C ALA A 338 23.39 -3.87 9.59
N ALA A 339 23.70 -5.16 9.51
CA ALA A 339 25.06 -5.63 9.29
C ALA A 339 25.59 -5.23 7.91
N GLU A 340 24.77 -5.30 6.86
CA GLU A 340 25.12 -4.84 5.51
C GLU A 340 25.32 -3.32 5.46
N ALA A 341 24.43 -2.54 6.10
CA ALA A 341 24.56 -1.10 6.20
C ALA A 341 25.86 -0.69 6.93
N PHE A 342 26.19 -1.39 8.03
CA PHE A 342 27.45 -1.19 8.75
C PHE A 342 28.68 -1.51 7.88
N ALA A 343 28.66 -2.63 7.14
CA ALA A 343 29.76 -3.01 6.27
C ALA A 343 29.98 -1.97 5.15
N ALA A 344 28.89 -1.46 4.55
CA ALA A 344 28.95 -0.40 3.56
C ALA A 344 29.55 0.89 4.13
N ALA A 345 29.09 1.32 5.32
CA ALA A 345 29.62 2.51 6.00
C ALA A 345 31.12 2.39 6.30
N ARG A 346 31.60 1.22 6.72
CA ARG A 346 33.04 0.99 6.95
C ARG A 346 33.89 1.10 5.69
N GLY A 347 33.32 0.84 4.52
CA GLY A 347 33.98 0.94 3.22
C GLY A 347 34.00 2.36 2.66
N ASP A 348 33.23 3.28 3.24
CA ASP A 348 33.15 4.67 2.80
C ASP A 348 34.30 5.49 3.40
N ASP A 349 35.28 5.85 2.56
CA ASP A 349 36.44 6.63 2.98
C ASP A 349 36.07 8.05 3.44
N ALA A 350 34.90 8.59 3.08
CA ALA A 350 34.45 9.90 3.54
C ALA A 350 34.02 9.92 5.02
N LEU A 351 33.80 8.75 5.63
CA LEU A 351 33.38 8.59 7.04
C LEU A 351 34.53 8.17 7.96
N ARG A 352 35.73 7.92 7.42
CA ARG A 352 36.94 7.54 8.18
C ARG A 352 37.76 8.77 8.56
#